data_AF-A0A173SJC2-F1
#
_entry.id   AF-A0A173SJC2-F1
#
_cell.length_a   1.000
_cell.length_b   1.000
_cell.length_c   1.000
_cell.angle_alpha   90.00
_cell.angle_beta   90.00
_cell.angle_gamma   90.00
#
_symmetry.space_group_name_H-M   'P 1'
#
loop_
_entity.id
_entity.type
_entity.pdbx_description
1 polymer ?
#
loop_
_entity_poly.entity_id
_entity_poly.type
_entity_poly.pdbx_seq_one_letter_code
_entity_poly.pdbx_strand_id
1 'polypeptide(L)'
;MHQNNRIISWIISFLFSICMVISISYDQRDNWSLIICDKKHMISALIMTMILTMIVHMIMNVLYSKAGKSFIRLKTQANSGIGEKIFDHHPIAVPWSILIVLWLPNYILYFPGCLTYDIIRQYEQFFSGNLTNHHPVLTTLFEGMFVKFGRNIGCQNVGIAVYLLFTLLFTSGVFAICFYWMHKKNTKYWIRFTGLAFYGLFPIWSAYARTAVKDTLFYPIFVLFVLFIFDIVLEPEKIFDSKVKSILFLIVSLLLCLVRHNGFYILIFTMPFCIVGVKKYRRQLIVLFIIMVAFWEVYQKAILPMAGVKPGGKQEMLSIPFQQTARYVKYYGNDVSTEEEKVIRKVLDYDTIGKNYDPDLSDPVKNTYKQKDEYLKDYFNIWFEMLKKHPTAYIQATLNGTYGYWGYMTEIRYPYGYYVQPESMDIY
;
A
#
# COMPACT_ATOMS: atom_id res chain seq x y z
N MET A 1 14.06 -22.67 -21.02
CA MET A 1 13.23 -21.65 -20.33
C MET A 1 12.14 -22.22 -19.41
N HIS A 2 11.72 -23.49 -19.54
CA HIS A 2 10.59 -24.05 -18.75
C HIS A 2 10.94 -24.56 -17.33
N GLN A 3 12.17 -25.01 -17.05
CA GLN A 3 12.50 -25.66 -15.78
C GLN A 3 12.66 -24.67 -14.62
N ASN A 4 13.36 -23.55 -14.84
CA ASN A 4 13.53 -22.50 -13.81
C ASN A 4 12.18 -21.87 -13.41
N ASN A 5 11.26 -21.67 -14.36
CA ASN A 5 9.93 -21.12 -14.06
C ASN A 5 9.07 -22.09 -13.21
N ARG A 6 9.25 -23.40 -13.38
CA ARG A 6 8.55 -24.40 -12.56
C ARG A 6 9.06 -24.41 -11.12
N ILE A 7 10.38 -24.34 -10.91
CA ILE A 7 10.97 -24.28 -9.57
C ILE A 7 10.51 -23.01 -8.86
N ILE A 8 10.57 -21.85 -9.53
CA ILE A 8 10.10 -20.57 -8.98
C ILE A 8 8.62 -20.65 -8.61
N SER A 9 7.77 -21.25 -9.47
CA SER A 9 6.35 -21.44 -9.18
C SER A 9 6.12 -22.28 -7.91
N TRP A 10 6.88 -23.36 -7.71
CA TRP A 10 6.80 -24.16 -6.48
C TRP A 10 7.21 -23.36 -5.24
N ILE A 11 8.32 -22.62 -5.31
CA ILE A 11 8.81 -21.80 -4.20
C ILE A 11 7.76 -20.76 -3.81
N ILE A 12 7.20 -20.02 -4.78
CA ILE A 12 6.16 -19.01 -4.52
C ILE A 12 4.92 -19.66 -3.93
N SER A 13 4.47 -20.79 -4.49
CA SER A 13 3.28 -21.50 -4.01
C SER A 13 3.46 -22.01 -2.58
N PHE A 14 4.65 -22.48 -2.23
CA PHE A 14 4.98 -22.97 -0.91
C PHE A 14 5.02 -21.83 0.12
N LEU A 15 5.70 -20.73 -0.21
CA LEU A 15 5.76 -19.54 0.66
C LEU A 15 4.36 -18.98 0.92
N PHE A 16 3.54 -18.85 -0.14
CA PHE A 16 2.15 -18.41 -0.01
C PHE A 16 1.32 -19.35 0.89
N SER A 17 1.51 -20.66 0.74
CA SER A 17 0.78 -21.66 1.53
C SER A 17 1.18 -21.64 3.01
N ILE A 18 2.47 -21.47 3.30
CA ILE A 18 2.95 -21.27 4.67
C ILE A 18 2.31 -20.02 5.28
N CYS A 19 2.31 -18.91 4.56
CA CYS A 19 1.64 -17.68 4.99
C CYS A 19 0.16 -17.97 5.29
N MET A 20 -0.59 -18.59 4.38
CA MET A 20 -2.00 -18.91 4.64
C MET A 20 -2.21 -19.77 5.90
N VAL A 21 -1.41 -20.82 6.10
CA VAL A 21 -1.54 -21.70 7.28
C VAL A 21 -1.15 -20.98 8.57
N ILE A 22 -0.07 -20.19 8.56
CA ILE A 22 0.32 -19.38 9.71
C ILE A 22 -0.80 -18.40 10.06
N SER A 23 -1.43 -17.78 9.07
CA SER A 23 -2.45 -16.76 9.31
C SER A 23 -3.64 -17.28 10.10
N ILE A 24 -4.05 -18.54 9.88
CA ILE A 24 -5.16 -19.18 10.62
C ILE A 24 -4.84 -19.26 12.12
N SER A 25 -3.60 -19.61 12.47
CA SER A 25 -3.18 -19.66 13.87
C SER A 25 -3.19 -18.27 14.50
N TYR A 26 -2.80 -17.26 13.74
CA TYR A 26 -2.72 -15.88 14.22
C TYR A 26 -4.11 -15.26 14.40
N ASP A 27 -5.01 -15.46 13.43
CA ASP A 27 -6.41 -15.06 13.49
C ASP A 27 -7.14 -15.66 14.71
N GLN A 28 -6.81 -16.91 15.09
CA GLN A 28 -7.47 -17.59 16.21
C GLN A 28 -6.79 -17.41 17.58
N ARG A 29 -5.47 -17.21 17.62
CA ARG A 29 -4.65 -17.31 18.86
C ARG A 29 -3.64 -16.18 19.05
N ASP A 30 -3.53 -15.21 18.13
CA ASP A 30 -2.52 -14.14 18.14
C ASP A 30 -1.06 -14.65 18.21
N ASN A 31 -0.81 -15.90 17.82
CA ASN A 31 0.48 -16.58 17.80
C ASN A 31 0.45 -17.89 16.99
N TRP A 32 1.59 -18.58 16.86
CA TRP A 32 1.69 -19.87 16.16
C TRP A 32 1.33 -21.11 17.02
N SER A 33 0.79 -20.94 18.23
CA SER A 33 0.57 -22.06 19.15
C SER A 33 -0.37 -23.11 18.59
N LEU A 34 -1.37 -22.73 17.77
CA LEU A 34 -2.28 -23.67 17.12
C LEU A 34 -1.53 -24.67 16.23
N ILE A 35 -0.39 -24.26 15.65
CA ILE A 35 0.41 -25.10 14.75
C ILE A 35 1.26 -26.09 15.54
N ILE A 36 1.81 -25.66 16.68
CA ILE A 36 2.82 -26.41 17.44
C ILE A 36 2.31 -27.01 18.76
N CYS A 37 1.02 -26.87 19.07
CA CYS A 37 0.47 -27.30 20.36
C CYS A 37 0.58 -28.81 20.59
N ASP A 38 0.42 -29.63 19.54
CA ASP A 38 0.63 -31.06 19.59
C ASP A 38 0.99 -31.65 18.22
N LYS A 39 1.38 -32.93 18.22
CA LYS A 39 1.79 -33.64 17.00
C LYS A 39 0.68 -33.70 15.94
N LYS A 40 -0.60 -33.79 16.33
CA LYS A 40 -1.72 -33.87 15.38
C LYS A 40 -1.91 -32.55 14.65
N HIS A 41 -1.83 -31.43 15.36
CA HIS A 41 -1.91 -30.10 14.78
C HIS A 41 -0.71 -29.79 13.88
N MET A 42 0.51 -30.17 14.29
CA MET A 42 1.70 -30.04 13.44
C MET A 42 1.56 -30.83 12.14
N ILE A 43 1.08 -32.07 12.21
CA ILE A 43 0.82 -32.91 11.03
C ILE A 43 -0.28 -32.30 10.16
N SER A 44 -1.36 -31.80 10.76
CA SER A 44 -2.45 -31.13 10.05
C SER A 44 -1.97 -29.88 9.30
N ALA A 45 -1.17 -29.03 9.95
CA ALA A 45 -0.58 -27.84 9.34
C ALA A 45 0.36 -28.20 8.18
N LEU A 46 1.16 -29.27 8.32
CA LEU A 46 2.02 -29.78 7.25
C LEU A 46 1.20 -30.27 6.05
N ILE A 47 0.18 -31.10 6.28
CA ILE A 47 -0.72 -31.61 5.24
C ILE A 47 -1.44 -30.47 4.53
N MET A 48 -1.99 -29.52 5.30
CA MET A 48 -2.67 -28.34 4.75
C MET A 48 -1.73 -27.49 3.91
N THR A 49 -0.50 -27.27 4.36
CA THR A 49 0.53 -26.56 3.59
C THR A 49 0.84 -27.28 2.29
N MET A 50 0.99 -28.61 2.30
CA MET A 50 1.25 -29.40 1.09
C MET A 50 0.08 -29.33 0.11
N ILE A 51 -1.16 -29.52 0.57
CA ILE A 51 -2.36 -29.45 -0.26
C ILE A 51 -2.52 -28.06 -0.88
N LEU A 52 -2.41 -27.00 -0.08
CA LEU A 52 -2.47 -25.62 -0.57
C LEU A 52 -1.36 -25.34 -1.58
N THR A 53 -0.13 -25.82 -1.32
CA THR A 53 0.98 -25.64 -2.25
C THR A 53 0.68 -26.28 -3.59
N MET A 54 0.13 -27.50 -3.60
CA MET A 54 -0.28 -28.19 -4.83
C MET A 54 -1.37 -27.42 -5.57
N ILE A 55 -2.40 -26.93 -4.87
CA ILE A 55 -3.51 -26.16 -5.46
C ILE A 55 -2.98 -24.86 -6.08
N VAL A 56 -2.22 -24.08 -5.31
CA VAL A 56 -1.66 -22.79 -5.76
C VAL A 56 -0.70 -23.01 -6.93
N HIS A 57 0.15 -24.03 -6.86
CA HIS A 57 1.05 -24.38 -7.96
C HIS A 57 0.28 -24.80 -9.22
N MET A 58 -0.80 -25.55 -9.08
CA MET A 58 -1.67 -25.94 -10.20
C MET A 58 -2.30 -24.70 -10.84
N ILE A 59 -2.85 -23.78 -10.05
CA ILE A 59 -3.40 -22.51 -10.53
C ILE A 59 -2.32 -21.72 -11.26
N MET A 60 -1.15 -21.54 -10.65
CA MET A 60 -0.02 -20.82 -11.27
C MET A 60 0.41 -21.48 -12.58
N ASN A 61 0.47 -22.81 -12.65
CA ASN A 61 0.81 -23.51 -13.89
C ASN A 61 -0.27 -23.34 -14.98
N VAL A 62 -1.55 -23.37 -14.62
CA VAL A 62 -2.64 -23.07 -15.56
C VAL A 62 -2.51 -21.64 -16.07
N LEU A 63 -2.22 -20.68 -15.18
CA LEU A 63 -1.99 -19.29 -15.55
C LEU A 63 -0.76 -19.16 -16.45
N TYR A 64 0.40 -19.73 -16.09
CA TYR A 64 1.65 -19.65 -16.85
C TYR A 64 1.58 -20.35 -18.21
N SER A 65 0.99 -21.55 -18.27
CA SER A 65 0.79 -22.29 -19.53
C SER A 65 -0.13 -21.52 -20.48
N LYS A 66 -1.14 -20.83 -19.94
CA LYS A 66 -1.97 -19.89 -20.68
C LYS A 66 -1.30 -18.52 -20.86
N ALA A 67 -0.23 -18.17 -20.15
CA ALA A 67 0.30 -16.81 -20.17
C ALA A 67 1.20 -16.50 -21.37
N GLY A 68 2.18 -17.37 -21.65
CA GLY A 68 3.30 -17.03 -22.52
C GLY A 68 2.96 -16.86 -24.01
N LYS A 69 1.97 -17.60 -24.52
CA LYS A 69 1.47 -17.47 -25.91
C LYS A 69 -0.03 -17.18 -25.99
N SER A 70 -0.76 -17.34 -24.89
CA SER A 70 -2.22 -17.21 -24.86
C SER A 70 -2.70 -15.87 -24.27
N PHE A 71 -1.85 -15.02 -23.70
CA PHE A 71 -2.29 -13.66 -23.37
C PHE A 71 -2.16 -12.68 -24.52
N ILE A 72 -1.28 -12.94 -25.48
CA ILE A 72 -1.10 -12.13 -26.69
C ILE A 72 -2.03 -12.64 -27.79
N ARG A 73 -2.80 -11.73 -28.40
CA ARG A 73 -3.66 -11.98 -29.54
C ARG A 73 -2.80 -12.01 -30.81
N LEU A 74 -2.90 -13.08 -31.59
CA LEU A 74 -2.38 -13.10 -32.95
C LEU A 74 -3.22 -12.15 -33.81
N LYS A 75 -2.59 -11.25 -34.55
CA LYS A 75 -3.25 -10.25 -35.41
C LYS A 75 -4.04 -10.86 -36.59
N THR A 76 -4.17 -12.17 -36.67
CA THR A 76 -4.59 -12.91 -37.86
C THR A 76 -6.10 -12.99 -38.12
N GLN A 77 -6.96 -12.24 -37.41
CA GLN A 77 -8.35 -12.08 -37.82
C GLN A 77 -8.93 -10.76 -37.31
N ALA A 78 -9.53 -9.98 -38.22
CA ALA A 78 -10.36 -8.84 -37.90
C ALA A 78 -11.64 -9.36 -37.22
N ASN A 79 -11.69 -9.27 -35.90
CA ASN A 79 -12.87 -9.67 -35.13
C ASN A 79 -13.76 -8.45 -34.92
N SER A 80 -14.81 -8.31 -35.74
CA SER A 80 -15.82 -7.22 -35.70
C SER A 80 -16.72 -7.21 -34.44
N GLY A 81 -16.24 -7.76 -33.32
CA GLY A 81 -16.98 -7.92 -32.07
C GLY A 81 -16.93 -6.69 -31.16
N ILE A 82 -17.75 -6.73 -30.10
CA ILE A 82 -17.82 -5.67 -29.07
C ILE A 82 -16.43 -5.36 -28.47
N GLY A 83 -15.56 -6.37 -28.32
CA GLY A 83 -14.20 -6.19 -27.81
C GLY A 83 -13.33 -5.27 -28.66
N GLU A 84 -13.48 -5.28 -29.99
CA GLU A 84 -12.73 -4.39 -30.89
C GLU A 84 -13.21 -2.94 -30.75
N LYS A 85 -14.52 -2.73 -30.73
CA LYS A 85 -15.11 -1.39 -30.55
C LYS A 85 -14.69 -0.76 -29.21
N ILE A 86 -14.76 -1.53 -28.11
CA ILE A 86 -14.43 -1.05 -26.77
C ILE A 86 -12.91 -0.87 -26.62
N PHE A 87 -12.11 -1.89 -26.96
CA PHE A 87 -10.71 -1.94 -26.54
C PHE A 87 -9.69 -1.67 -27.63
N ASP A 88 -10.09 -1.53 -28.90
CA ASP A 88 -9.15 -1.24 -30.00
C ASP A 88 -9.46 0.09 -30.70
N HIS A 89 -10.73 0.41 -30.99
CA HIS A 89 -11.11 1.72 -31.55
C HIS A 89 -10.98 2.85 -30.51
N HIS A 90 -11.49 2.62 -29.31
CA HIS A 90 -11.49 3.61 -28.23
C HIS A 90 -10.98 3.02 -26.89
N PRO A 91 -9.73 2.53 -26.84
CA PRO A 91 -9.15 1.81 -25.69
C PRO A 91 -9.11 2.61 -24.38
N ILE A 92 -9.34 3.92 -24.44
CA ILE A 92 -9.41 4.82 -23.28
C ILE A 92 -10.85 5.28 -23.08
N ALA A 93 -11.43 5.99 -24.06
CA ALA A 93 -12.69 6.71 -23.87
C ALA A 93 -13.87 5.80 -23.51
N VAL A 94 -14.01 4.63 -24.13
CA VAL A 94 -15.13 3.73 -23.85
C VAL A 94 -14.97 3.03 -22.49
N PRO A 95 -13.82 2.38 -22.15
CA PRO A 95 -13.62 1.85 -20.81
C PRO A 95 -13.75 2.92 -19.72
N TRP A 96 -13.24 4.13 -19.93
CA TRP A 96 -13.35 5.22 -18.96
C TRP A 96 -14.80 5.60 -18.70
N SER A 97 -15.60 5.77 -19.76
CA SER A 97 -17.03 6.09 -19.66
C SER A 97 -17.80 4.99 -18.93
N ILE A 98 -17.52 3.72 -19.23
CA ILE A 98 -18.14 2.59 -18.53
C ILE A 98 -17.81 2.61 -17.04
N LEU A 99 -16.54 2.82 -16.67
CA LEU A 99 -16.14 2.90 -15.26
C LEU A 99 -16.79 4.07 -14.53
N ILE A 100 -16.86 5.25 -15.16
CA ILE A 100 -17.56 6.41 -14.59
C ILE A 100 -19.03 6.06 -14.33
N VAL A 101 -19.73 5.51 -15.34
CA VAL A 101 -21.15 5.16 -15.21
C VAL A 101 -21.38 4.12 -14.10
N LEU A 102 -20.49 3.13 -13.96
CA LEU A 102 -20.61 2.11 -12.92
C LEU A 102 -20.34 2.64 -11.51
N TRP A 103 -19.44 3.63 -11.36
CA TRP A 103 -19.08 4.18 -10.06
C TRP A 103 -19.97 5.36 -9.63
N LEU A 104 -20.60 6.05 -10.58
CA LEU A 104 -21.42 7.24 -10.32
C LEU A 104 -22.58 6.99 -9.34
N PRO A 105 -23.32 5.86 -9.40
CA PRO A 105 -24.35 5.56 -8.40
C PRO A 105 -23.79 5.54 -6.97
N ASN A 106 -22.61 4.95 -6.77
CA ASN A 106 -21.98 4.88 -5.45
C ASN A 106 -21.53 6.27 -4.98
N TYR A 107 -20.99 7.09 -5.87
CA TYR A 107 -20.64 8.47 -5.56
C TYR A 107 -21.88 9.30 -5.15
N ILE A 108 -23.00 9.17 -5.89
CA ILE A 108 -24.25 9.89 -5.60
C ILE A 108 -24.85 9.45 -4.27
N LEU A 109 -24.88 8.15 -3.98
CA LEU A 109 -25.46 7.60 -2.74
C LEU A 109 -24.76 8.08 -1.47
N TYR A 110 -23.47 8.42 -1.57
CA TYR A 110 -22.65 8.87 -0.44
C TYR A 110 -22.26 10.35 -0.58
N PHE A 111 -22.99 11.13 -1.38
CA PHE A 111 -22.75 12.56 -1.49
C PHE A 111 -22.86 13.22 -0.10
N PRO A 112 -21.95 14.15 0.29
CA PRO A 112 -20.85 14.72 -0.50
C PRO A 112 -19.56 13.88 -0.47
N GLY A 113 -19.50 12.83 0.35
CA GLY A 113 -18.37 11.92 0.47
C GLY A 113 -18.34 11.16 1.79
N CYS A 114 -17.36 10.27 1.94
CA CYS A 114 -17.01 9.67 3.24
C CYS A 114 -15.64 10.15 3.69
N LEU A 115 -15.55 10.68 4.91
CA LEU A 115 -14.31 11.23 5.46
C LEU A 115 -13.68 10.27 6.46
N THR A 116 -12.36 10.15 6.42
CA THR A 116 -11.59 9.46 7.46
C THR A 116 -11.17 10.39 8.59
N TYR A 117 -10.85 9.88 9.76
CA TYR A 117 -10.28 10.73 10.82
C TYR A 117 -8.98 11.44 10.39
N ASP A 118 -8.13 10.76 9.60
CA ASP A 118 -6.92 11.33 9.01
C ASP A 118 -7.22 12.51 8.07
N ILE A 119 -8.26 12.43 7.24
CA ILE A 119 -8.59 13.53 6.31
C ILE A 119 -9.08 14.76 7.05
N ILE A 120 -9.86 14.58 8.13
CA ILE A 120 -10.34 15.68 8.97
C ILE A 120 -9.15 16.43 9.57
N ARG A 121 -8.16 15.70 10.13
CA ARG A 121 -6.92 16.29 10.63
C ARG A 121 -6.12 17.01 9.54
N GLN A 122 -6.09 16.50 8.31
CA GLN A 122 -5.45 17.23 7.20
C GLN A 122 -6.18 18.55 6.89
N TYR A 123 -7.52 18.57 6.93
CA TYR A 123 -8.28 19.82 6.75
C TYR A 123 -7.99 20.83 7.87
N GLU A 124 -7.97 20.39 9.13
CA GLU A 124 -7.58 21.23 10.27
C GLU A 124 -6.17 21.80 10.11
N GLN A 125 -5.20 20.98 9.66
CA GLN A 125 -3.84 21.45 9.39
C GLN A 125 -3.79 22.50 8.28
N PHE A 126 -4.56 22.30 7.21
CA PHE A 126 -4.63 23.25 6.10
C PHE A 126 -5.18 24.61 6.56
N PHE A 127 -6.29 24.63 7.28
CA PHE A 127 -6.94 25.90 7.70
C PHE A 127 -6.23 26.59 8.86
N SER A 128 -5.63 25.84 9.78
CA SER A 128 -4.85 26.42 10.89
C SER A 128 -3.47 26.93 10.47
N GLY A 129 -2.95 26.49 9.32
CA GLY A 129 -1.58 26.75 8.88
C GLY A 129 -0.51 25.98 9.67
N ASN A 130 -0.90 25.21 10.69
CA ASN A 130 0.01 24.40 11.50
C ASN A 130 0.30 23.06 10.80
N LEU A 131 1.03 23.15 9.69
CA LEU A 131 1.35 21.98 8.87
C LEU A 131 2.35 21.05 9.56
N THR A 132 2.04 19.77 9.55
CA THR A 132 2.99 18.71 9.92
C THR A 132 3.12 17.72 8.77
N ASN A 133 4.29 17.12 8.59
CA ASN A 133 4.50 16.09 7.57
C ASN A 133 4.14 14.68 8.07
N HIS A 134 3.28 14.57 9.10
CA HIS A 134 2.74 13.27 9.54
C HIS A 134 1.89 12.64 8.43
N HIS A 135 1.06 13.45 7.79
CA HIS A 135 0.51 13.14 6.47
C HIS A 135 1.28 13.91 5.40
N PRO A 136 1.34 13.42 4.15
CA PRO A 136 2.07 14.12 3.10
C PRO A 136 1.49 15.51 2.85
N VAL A 137 2.34 16.53 2.99
CA VAL A 137 1.92 17.94 2.86
C VAL A 137 1.27 18.23 1.52
N LEU A 138 1.71 17.60 0.44
CA LEU A 138 1.12 17.79 -0.88
C LEU A 138 -0.37 17.40 -0.88
N THR A 139 -0.74 16.27 -0.28
CA THR A 139 -2.15 15.85 -0.20
C THR A 139 -2.93 16.78 0.71
N THR A 140 -2.37 17.15 1.86
CA THR A 140 -2.99 18.11 2.78
C THR A 140 -3.34 19.43 2.09
N LEU A 141 -2.40 20.00 1.33
CA LEU A 141 -2.61 21.24 0.58
C LEU A 141 -3.60 21.04 -0.58
N PHE A 142 -3.42 19.98 -1.37
CA PHE A 142 -4.24 19.70 -2.53
C PHE A 142 -5.71 19.51 -2.14
N GLU A 143 -5.98 18.67 -1.14
CA GLU A 143 -7.31 18.38 -0.65
C GLU A 143 -7.93 19.61 0.04
N GLY A 144 -7.15 20.31 0.88
CA GLY A 144 -7.58 21.54 1.55
C GLY A 144 -7.99 22.67 0.59
N MET A 145 -7.36 22.77 -0.59
CA MET A 145 -7.77 23.74 -1.62
C MET A 145 -9.20 23.51 -2.13
N PHE A 146 -9.64 22.26 -2.32
CA PHE A 146 -11.01 21.96 -2.71
C PHE A 146 -12.00 22.32 -1.61
N VAL A 147 -11.68 22.00 -0.36
CA VAL A 147 -12.50 22.34 0.81
C VAL A 147 -12.62 23.86 0.96
N LYS A 148 -11.51 24.59 0.80
CA LYS A 148 -11.49 26.06 0.79
C LYS A 148 -12.34 26.63 -0.35
N PHE A 149 -12.27 26.05 -1.54
CA PHE A 149 -13.15 26.43 -2.65
C PHE A 149 -14.63 26.27 -2.26
N GLY A 150 -15.01 25.15 -1.67
CA GLY A 150 -16.36 24.93 -1.13
C GLY A 150 -16.78 25.99 -0.11
N ARG A 151 -15.91 26.30 0.86
CA ARG A 151 -16.17 27.36 1.86
C ARG A 151 -16.36 28.73 1.21
N ASN A 152 -15.57 29.08 0.20
CA ASN A 152 -15.66 30.37 -0.51
C ASN A 152 -17.00 30.56 -1.25
N ILE A 153 -17.64 29.48 -1.69
CA ILE A 153 -18.97 29.51 -2.34
C ILE A 153 -20.11 29.23 -1.36
N GLY A 154 -19.83 29.18 -0.05
CA GLY A 154 -20.81 29.04 1.02
C GLY A 154 -21.16 27.60 1.42
N CYS A 155 -20.50 26.58 0.88
CA CYS A 155 -20.76 25.19 1.25
C CYS A 155 -19.51 24.29 1.15
N GLN A 156 -18.94 23.94 2.31
CA GLN A 156 -17.79 23.05 2.41
C GLN A 156 -18.01 21.68 1.71
N ASN A 157 -19.22 21.14 1.84
CA ASN A 157 -19.60 19.86 1.26
C ASN A 157 -19.47 19.85 -0.27
N VAL A 158 -19.68 20.98 -0.94
CA VAL A 158 -19.42 21.08 -2.39
C VAL A 158 -17.93 20.90 -2.68
N GLY A 159 -17.05 21.47 -1.87
CA GLY A 159 -15.60 21.28 -2.00
C GLY A 159 -15.19 19.82 -1.90
N ILE A 160 -15.70 19.12 -0.87
CA ILE A 160 -15.47 17.67 -0.66
C ILE A 160 -15.98 16.86 -1.87
N ALA A 161 -17.21 17.15 -2.31
CA ALA A 161 -17.82 16.47 -3.44
C ALA A 161 -17.03 16.66 -4.73
N VAL A 162 -16.55 17.87 -5.02
CA VAL A 162 -15.73 18.18 -6.20
C VAL A 162 -14.37 17.46 -6.14
N TYR A 163 -13.73 17.41 -4.96
CA TYR A 163 -12.51 16.63 -4.76
C TYR A 163 -12.72 15.14 -5.08
N LEU A 164 -13.80 14.56 -4.55
CA LEU A 164 -14.10 13.15 -4.77
C LEU A 164 -14.53 12.83 -6.20
N LEU A 165 -15.20 13.78 -6.87
CA LEU A 165 -15.45 13.67 -8.31
C LEU A 165 -14.14 13.68 -9.10
N PHE A 166 -13.20 14.57 -8.75
CA PHE A 166 -11.87 14.57 -9.33
C PHE A 166 -11.17 13.22 -9.13
N THR A 167 -11.17 12.66 -7.92
CA THR A 167 -10.53 11.35 -7.67
C THR A 167 -11.22 10.21 -8.43
N LEU A 168 -12.55 10.23 -8.53
CA LEU A 168 -13.31 9.26 -9.33
C LEU A 168 -12.88 9.32 -10.81
N LEU A 169 -12.85 10.52 -11.40
CA LEU A 169 -12.46 10.71 -12.80
C LEU A 169 -10.99 10.36 -13.04
N PHE A 170 -10.10 10.79 -12.14
CA PHE A 170 -8.67 10.53 -12.22
C PHE A 170 -8.37 9.03 -12.15
N THR A 171 -8.90 8.33 -11.14
CA THR A 171 -8.68 6.89 -11.00
C THR A 171 -9.25 6.12 -12.18
N SER A 172 -10.52 6.35 -12.51
CA SER A 172 -11.16 5.63 -13.63
C SER A 172 -10.41 5.88 -14.94
N GLY A 173 -9.85 7.08 -15.13
CA GLY A 173 -8.99 7.42 -16.25
C GLY A 173 -7.67 6.65 -16.25
N VAL A 174 -7.02 6.49 -15.10
CA VAL A 174 -5.82 5.66 -14.97
C VAL A 174 -6.12 4.18 -15.28
N PHE A 175 -7.25 3.64 -14.81
CA PHE A 175 -7.66 2.29 -15.18
C PHE A 175 -7.97 2.18 -16.69
N ALA A 176 -8.50 3.23 -17.31
CA ALA A 176 -8.63 3.31 -18.77
C ALA A 176 -7.26 3.26 -19.48
N ILE A 177 -6.23 3.91 -18.93
CA ILE A 177 -4.85 3.83 -19.42
C ILE A 177 -4.32 2.40 -19.33
N CYS A 178 -4.69 1.61 -18.31
CA CYS A 178 -4.33 0.18 -18.25
C CYS A 178 -4.90 -0.59 -19.47
N PHE A 179 -6.13 -0.31 -19.90
CA PHE A 179 -6.72 -0.94 -21.09
C PHE A 179 -6.01 -0.51 -22.38
N TYR A 180 -5.57 0.74 -22.47
CA TYR A 180 -4.73 1.20 -23.57
C TYR A 180 -3.35 0.54 -23.59
N TRP A 181 -2.73 0.37 -22.43
CA TRP A 181 -1.48 -0.37 -22.31
C TRP A 181 -1.68 -1.83 -22.75
N MET A 182 -2.75 -2.47 -22.27
CA MET A 182 -3.17 -3.82 -22.68
C MET A 182 -3.44 -3.93 -24.19
N HIS A 183 -4.01 -2.89 -24.80
CA HIS A 183 -4.18 -2.78 -26.25
C HIS A 183 -2.84 -2.77 -26.98
N LYS A 184 -1.89 -1.93 -26.55
CA LYS A 184 -0.54 -1.87 -27.15
C LYS A 184 0.22 -3.19 -27.08
N LYS A 185 0.03 -3.97 -26.02
CA LYS A 185 0.62 -5.31 -25.87
C LYS A 185 -0.19 -6.41 -26.58
N ASN A 186 -1.23 -6.03 -27.33
CA ASN A 186 -2.13 -6.95 -28.03
C ASN A 186 -2.73 -8.02 -27.11
N THR A 187 -3.09 -7.68 -25.88
CA THR A 187 -3.67 -8.67 -24.95
C THR A 187 -5.03 -9.19 -25.46
N LYS A 188 -5.41 -10.43 -25.11
CA LYS A 188 -6.73 -10.98 -25.49
C LYS A 188 -7.89 -10.22 -24.85
N TYR A 189 -9.01 -10.11 -25.56
CA TYR A 189 -10.18 -9.37 -25.07
C TYR A 189 -10.77 -9.91 -23.77
N TRP A 190 -10.78 -11.23 -23.55
CA TRP A 190 -11.34 -11.79 -22.31
C TRP A 190 -10.61 -11.25 -21.08
N ILE A 191 -9.29 -11.03 -21.14
CA ILE A 191 -8.49 -10.44 -20.07
C ILE A 191 -8.94 -8.99 -19.81
N ARG A 192 -9.14 -8.22 -20.89
CA ARG A 192 -9.59 -6.83 -20.81
C ARG A 192 -11.03 -6.73 -20.27
N PHE A 193 -11.92 -7.63 -20.68
CA PHE A 193 -13.28 -7.71 -20.12
C PHE A 193 -13.27 -8.12 -18.65
N THR A 194 -12.47 -9.11 -18.26
CA THR A 194 -12.31 -9.49 -16.85
C THR A 194 -11.75 -8.33 -16.03
N GLY A 195 -10.76 -7.60 -16.55
CA GLY A 195 -10.24 -6.38 -15.92
C GLY A 195 -11.31 -5.29 -15.79
N LEU A 196 -12.12 -5.07 -16.83
CA LEU A 196 -13.20 -4.07 -16.82
C LEU A 196 -14.29 -4.45 -15.81
N ALA A 197 -14.68 -5.72 -15.75
CA ALA A 197 -15.62 -6.23 -14.75
C ALA A 197 -15.05 -6.11 -13.34
N PHE A 198 -13.76 -6.44 -13.15
CA PHE A 198 -13.11 -6.31 -11.85
C PHE A 198 -13.06 -4.86 -11.36
N TYR A 199 -12.59 -3.91 -12.19
CA TYR A 199 -12.55 -2.51 -11.80
C TYR A 199 -13.94 -1.86 -11.70
N GLY A 200 -14.87 -2.25 -12.58
CA GLY A 200 -16.20 -1.65 -12.65
C GLY A 200 -17.18 -2.18 -11.60
N LEU A 201 -17.14 -3.48 -11.28
CA LEU A 201 -18.16 -4.16 -10.47
C LEU A 201 -17.68 -4.54 -9.07
N PHE A 202 -16.36 -4.67 -8.84
CA PHE A 202 -15.86 -5.04 -7.52
C PHE A 202 -15.97 -3.83 -6.57
N PRO A 203 -16.75 -3.91 -5.47
CA PRO A 203 -17.17 -2.73 -4.71
C PRO A 203 -16.03 -1.88 -4.16
N ILE A 204 -14.88 -2.50 -3.86
CA ILE A 204 -13.72 -1.84 -3.26
C ILE A 204 -13.26 -0.62 -4.08
N TRP A 205 -13.32 -0.68 -5.41
CA TRP A 205 -12.85 0.41 -6.28
C TRP A 205 -13.76 1.63 -6.20
N SER A 206 -15.07 1.40 -6.32
CA SER A 206 -16.07 2.45 -6.14
C SER A 206 -16.07 3.03 -4.72
N ALA A 207 -15.83 2.19 -3.70
CA ALA A 207 -15.75 2.61 -2.30
C ALA A 207 -14.55 3.54 -2.04
N TYR A 208 -13.37 3.23 -2.57
CA TYR A 208 -12.23 4.14 -2.50
C TYR A 208 -12.47 5.45 -3.28
N ALA A 209 -13.12 5.38 -4.45
CA ALA A 209 -13.41 6.56 -5.26
C ALA A 209 -14.33 7.58 -4.56
N ARG A 210 -15.18 7.14 -3.63
CA ARG A 210 -16.06 8.02 -2.81
C ARG A 210 -15.51 8.36 -1.42
N THR A 211 -14.33 7.87 -1.06
CA THR A 211 -13.77 8.02 0.28
C THR A 211 -12.56 8.93 0.24
N ALA A 212 -12.60 10.00 1.05
CA ALA A 212 -11.51 10.94 1.19
C ALA A 212 -10.46 10.37 2.15
N VAL A 213 -9.43 9.78 1.55
CA VAL A 213 -8.24 9.27 2.21
C VAL A 213 -7.06 9.42 1.26
N LYS A 214 -5.86 9.65 1.79
CA LYS A 214 -4.61 9.78 1.00
C LYS A 214 -4.36 8.61 0.04
N ASP A 215 -4.83 7.40 0.40
CA ASP A 215 -4.77 6.21 -0.45
C ASP A 215 -5.48 6.43 -1.80
N THR A 216 -6.55 7.21 -1.83
CA THR A 216 -7.39 7.46 -3.01
C THR A 216 -6.62 8.12 -4.15
N LEU A 217 -5.68 9.02 -3.85
CA LEU A 217 -4.76 9.59 -4.84
C LEU A 217 -3.54 8.69 -5.09
N PHE A 218 -3.11 7.93 -4.09
CA PHE A 218 -1.88 7.15 -4.16
C PHE A 218 -1.97 5.96 -5.12
N TYR A 219 -3.00 5.11 -5.01
CA TYR A 219 -3.06 3.88 -5.80
C TYR A 219 -3.14 4.11 -7.33
N PRO A 220 -3.85 5.10 -7.90
CA PRO A 220 -3.78 5.33 -9.35
C PRO A 220 -2.39 5.79 -9.80
N ILE A 221 -1.70 6.62 -9.02
CA ILE A 221 -0.30 7.01 -9.31
C ILE A 221 0.63 5.79 -9.24
N PHE A 222 0.42 4.92 -8.25
CA PHE A 222 1.15 3.66 -8.14
C PHE A 222 0.89 2.74 -9.34
N VAL A 223 -0.34 2.65 -9.85
CA VAL A 223 -0.64 1.89 -11.07
C VAL A 223 0.10 2.46 -12.28
N LEU A 224 0.13 3.79 -12.46
CA LEU A 224 0.92 4.42 -13.51
C LEU A 224 2.41 4.09 -13.38
N PHE A 225 2.95 4.16 -12.16
CA PHE A 225 4.33 3.77 -11.88
C PHE A 225 4.59 2.31 -12.29
N VAL A 226 3.72 1.37 -11.90
CA VAL A 226 3.83 -0.04 -12.27
C VAL A 226 3.79 -0.25 -13.79
N LEU A 227 2.94 0.47 -14.52
CA LEU A 227 2.92 0.41 -15.99
C LEU A 227 4.25 0.89 -16.60
N PHE A 228 4.84 1.95 -16.04
CA PHE A 228 6.19 2.39 -16.44
C PHE A 228 7.26 1.33 -16.14
N ILE A 229 7.21 0.68 -14.97
CA ILE A 229 8.14 -0.41 -14.64
C ILE A 229 8.01 -1.56 -15.64
N PHE A 230 6.79 -1.94 -16.02
CA PHE A 230 6.58 -2.94 -17.07
C PHE A 230 7.18 -2.52 -18.41
N ASP A 231 6.97 -1.27 -18.83
CA ASP A 231 7.56 -0.77 -20.09
C ASP A 231 9.09 -0.66 -20.02
N ILE A 232 9.66 -0.28 -18.88
CA ILE A 232 11.12 -0.27 -18.64
C ILE A 232 11.71 -1.67 -18.73
N VAL A 233 11.02 -2.68 -18.20
CA VAL A 233 11.53 -4.06 -18.21
C VAL A 233 11.35 -4.73 -19.57
N LEU A 234 10.22 -4.48 -20.24
CA LEU A 234 9.84 -5.19 -21.47
C LEU A 234 10.30 -4.48 -22.75
N GLU A 235 10.23 -3.16 -22.80
CA GLU A 235 10.50 -2.34 -24.00
C GLU A 235 11.24 -1.04 -23.60
N PRO A 236 12.41 -1.12 -22.94
CA PRO A 236 13.07 0.04 -22.32
C PRO A 236 13.38 1.17 -23.29
N GLU A 237 13.69 0.86 -24.55
CA GLU A 237 13.92 1.84 -25.61
C GLU A 237 12.73 2.80 -25.79
N LYS A 238 11.49 2.30 -25.63
CA LYS A 238 10.29 3.14 -25.73
C LYS A 238 10.20 4.18 -24.62
N ILE A 239 10.90 4.00 -23.50
CA ILE A 239 10.92 4.94 -22.37
C ILE A 239 12.14 5.84 -22.46
N PHE A 240 13.34 5.27 -22.64
CA PHE A 240 14.59 6.01 -22.51
C PHE A 240 15.05 6.71 -23.79
N ASP A 241 14.61 6.27 -24.97
CA ASP A 241 14.90 6.99 -26.22
C ASP A 241 13.93 8.18 -26.41
N SER A 242 12.88 8.27 -25.59
CA SER A 242 11.92 9.38 -25.57
C SER A 242 12.10 10.26 -24.33
N LYS A 243 12.61 11.48 -24.54
CA LYS A 243 12.75 12.48 -23.45
C LYS A 243 11.43 12.72 -22.71
N VAL A 244 10.33 12.83 -23.46
CA VAL A 244 8.99 13.06 -22.89
C VAL A 244 8.59 11.94 -21.93
N LYS A 245 8.77 10.67 -22.32
CA LYS A 245 8.40 9.53 -21.47
C LYS A 245 9.33 9.35 -20.29
N SER A 246 10.62 9.64 -20.46
CA SER A 246 11.58 9.64 -19.35
C SER A 246 11.23 10.71 -18.30
N ILE A 247 10.85 11.91 -18.74
CA ILE A 247 10.36 12.99 -17.85
C ILE A 247 9.04 12.59 -17.19
N LEU A 248 8.11 12.00 -17.95
CA LEU A 248 6.83 11.55 -17.39
C LEU A 248 7.04 10.46 -16.32
N PHE A 249 7.96 9.51 -16.55
CA PHE A 249 8.33 8.51 -15.55
C PHE A 249 8.92 9.16 -14.29
N LEU A 250 9.79 10.16 -14.45
CA LEU A 250 10.31 10.93 -13.32
C LEU A 250 9.18 11.60 -12.55
N ILE A 251 8.29 12.33 -13.21
CA ILE A 251 7.14 13.02 -12.58
C ILE A 251 6.27 12.03 -11.81
N VAL A 252 5.89 10.90 -12.43
CA VAL A 252 5.06 9.87 -11.78
C VAL A 252 5.77 9.30 -10.55
N SER A 253 7.09 9.08 -10.62
CA SER A 253 7.87 8.57 -9.49
C SER A 253 7.98 9.58 -8.35
N LEU A 254 8.14 10.87 -8.66
CA LEU A 254 8.16 11.92 -7.64
C LEU A 254 6.78 12.08 -7.00
N LEU A 255 5.71 12.08 -7.80
CA LEU A 255 4.33 12.12 -7.29
C LEU A 255 4.02 10.93 -6.38
N LEU A 256 4.54 9.73 -6.71
CA LEU A 256 4.39 8.55 -5.86
C LEU A 256 4.91 8.79 -4.44
N CYS A 257 6.08 9.42 -4.31
CA CYS A 257 6.68 9.78 -3.02
C CYS A 257 5.94 10.93 -2.32
N LEU A 258 5.46 11.92 -3.07
CA LEU A 258 4.82 13.11 -2.53
C LEU A 258 3.38 12.87 -2.05
N VAL A 259 2.67 11.92 -2.66
CA VAL A 259 1.28 11.58 -2.29
C VAL A 259 1.24 10.58 -1.13
N ARG A 260 2.31 9.79 -0.93
CA ARG A 260 2.47 8.92 0.23
C ARG A 260 3.95 8.66 0.52
N HIS A 261 4.35 8.81 1.78
CA HIS A 261 5.73 8.51 2.23
C HIS A 261 6.17 7.08 1.87
N ASN A 262 5.23 6.12 1.84
CA ASN A 262 5.48 4.74 1.42
C ASN A 262 5.98 4.63 -0.03
N GLY A 263 5.64 5.58 -0.89
CA GLY A 263 6.10 5.65 -2.28
C GLY A 263 7.61 5.72 -2.42
N PHE A 264 8.29 6.38 -1.48
CA PHE A 264 9.76 6.41 -1.45
C PHE A 264 10.36 5.03 -1.22
N TYR A 265 9.79 4.24 -0.30
CA TYR A 265 10.26 2.86 -0.07
C TYR A 265 10.03 1.97 -1.30
N ILE A 266 8.89 2.10 -1.97
CA ILE A 266 8.62 1.39 -3.23
C ILE A 266 9.71 1.69 -4.26
N LEU A 267 10.10 2.96 -4.38
CA LEU A 267 11.15 3.40 -5.31
C LEU A 267 12.51 2.80 -4.95
N ILE A 268 12.92 2.90 -3.67
CA ILE A 268 14.19 2.35 -3.17
C ILE A 268 14.28 0.84 -3.38
N PHE A 269 13.19 0.10 -3.21
CA PHE A 269 13.20 -1.34 -3.44
C PHE A 269 13.09 -1.71 -4.92
N THR A 270 12.38 -0.96 -5.75
CA THR A 270 12.13 -1.34 -7.15
C THR A 270 13.30 -0.96 -8.07
N MET A 271 13.84 0.25 -7.93
CA MET A 271 14.84 0.79 -8.87
C MET A 271 16.14 -0.02 -8.94
N PRO A 272 16.71 -0.56 -7.83
CA PRO A 272 17.89 -1.41 -7.90
C PRO A 272 17.69 -2.65 -8.78
N PHE A 273 16.52 -3.28 -8.73
CA PHE A 273 16.22 -4.42 -9.61
C PHE A 273 16.13 -4.00 -11.07
N CYS A 274 15.54 -2.85 -11.38
CA CYS A 274 15.54 -2.31 -12.74
C CYS A 274 16.97 -2.01 -13.23
N ILE A 275 17.82 -1.42 -12.38
CA ILE A 275 19.23 -1.10 -12.69
C ILE A 275 20.03 -2.38 -12.99
N VAL A 276 19.79 -3.47 -12.26
CA VAL A 276 20.47 -4.76 -12.48
C VAL A 276 19.90 -5.49 -13.69
N GLY A 277 18.58 -5.46 -13.87
CA GLY A 277 17.86 -6.18 -14.94
C GLY A 277 17.96 -5.55 -16.32
N VAL A 278 17.96 -4.21 -16.42
CA VAL A 278 17.90 -3.47 -17.69
C VAL A 278 19.29 -2.90 -18.03
N LYS A 279 20.22 -3.79 -18.37
CA LYS A 279 21.64 -3.46 -18.57
C LYS A 279 21.89 -2.36 -19.62
N LYS A 280 21.11 -2.35 -20.72
CA LYS A 280 21.26 -1.39 -21.83
C LYS A 280 21.10 0.07 -21.40
N TYR A 281 20.19 0.35 -20.46
CA TYR A 281 19.86 1.70 -20.00
C TYR A 281 20.23 1.95 -18.53
N ARG A 282 21.20 1.18 -18.03
CA ARG A 282 21.62 1.19 -16.62
C ARG A 282 22.06 2.58 -16.15
N ARG A 283 22.78 3.33 -16.99
CA ARG A 283 23.27 4.67 -16.66
C ARG A 283 22.10 5.65 -16.47
N GLN A 284 21.12 5.63 -17.38
CA GLN A 284 19.92 6.47 -17.30
C GLN A 284 19.11 6.15 -16.04
N LEU A 285 18.93 4.86 -15.74
CA LEU A 285 18.26 4.40 -14.53
C LEU A 285 18.98 4.85 -13.25
N ILE A 286 20.32 4.76 -13.19
CA ILE A 286 21.12 5.25 -12.06
C ILE A 286 20.94 6.76 -11.90
N VAL A 287 21.03 7.53 -12.98
CA VAL A 287 20.85 8.99 -12.94
C VAL A 287 19.47 9.36 -12.43
N LEU A 288 18.42 8.74 -12.98
CA LEU A 288 17.04 8.96 -12.52
C LEU A 288 16.86 8.59 -11.05
N PHE A 289 17.42 7.46 -10.62
CA PHE A 289 17.36 7.03 -9.23
C PHE A 289 18.04 8.03 -8.29
N ILE A 290 19.23 8.53 -8.65
CA ILE A 290 19.93 9.57 -7.89
C ILE A 290 19.09 10.85 -7.83
N ILE A 291 18.49 11.28 -8.95
CA ILE A 291 17.61 12.47 -8.98
C ILE A 291 16.41 12.28 -8.04
N MET A 292 15.77 11.11 -8.08
CA MET A 292 14.61 10.81 -7.23
C MET A 292 14.97 10.82 -5.74
N VAL A 293 16.10 10.20 -5.37
CA VAL A 293 16.58 10.18 -3.99
C VAL A 293 17.02 11.57 -3.53
N ALA A 294 17.79 12.29 -4.35
CA ALA A 294 18.23 13.65 -4.05
C ALA A 294 17.03 14.59 -3.89
N PHE A 295 16.02 14.49 -4.77
CA PHE A 295 14.79 15.25 -4.63
C PHE A 295 14.09 14.97 -3.30
N TRP A 296 13.94 13.69 -2.93
CA TRP A 296 13.27 13.33 -1.68
C TRP A 296 14.01 13.86 -0.45
N GLU A 297 15.34 13.75 -0.43
CA GLU A 297 16.17 14.28 0.65
C GLU A 297 16.08 15.80 0.75
N VAL A 298 16.17 16.52 -0.38
CA VAL A 298 16.01 17.98 -0.44
C VAL A 298 14.61 18.39 -0.01
N TYR A 299 13.58 17.67 -0.46
CA TYR A 299 12.20 17.94 -0.08
C TYR A 299 11.99 17.83 1.44
N GLN A 300 12.44 16.73 2.04
CA GLN A 300 12.26 16.46 3.47
C GLN A 300 13.13 17.33 4.37
N LYS A 301 14.40 17.58 4.01
CA LYS A 301 15.38 18.24 4.88
C LYS A 301 15.56 19.72 4.63
N ALA A 302 15.16 20.23 3.47
CA ALA A 302 15.31 21.65 3.13
C ALA A 302 13.97 22.31 2.82
N ILE A 303 13.20 21.80 1.85
CA ILE A 303 11.97 22.47 1.37
C ILE A 303 10.91 22.54 2.48
N LEU A 304 10.62 21.41 3.13
CA LEU A 304 9.59 21.37 4.18
C LEU A 304 9.96 22.23 5.42
N PRO A 305 11.17 22.13 6.00
CA PRO A 305 11.56 23.01 7.11
C PRO A 305 11.58 24.49 6.74
N MET A 306 12.04 24.84 5.53
CA MET A 306 12.03 26.23 5.05
C MET A 306 10.61 26.78 4.91
N ALA A 307 9.64 25.92 4.59
CA ALA A 307 8.22 26.27 4.57
C ALA A 307 7.55 26.26 5.96
N GLY A 308 8.31 26.06 7.05
CA GLY A 308 7.79 26.02 8.42
C GLY A 308 7.01 24.75 8.76
N VAL A 309 7.09 23.71 7.92
CA VAL A 309 6.38 22.44 8.16
C VAL A 309 7.12 21.65 9.23
N LYS A 310 6.39 21.23 10.27
CA LYS A 310 6.94 20.38 11.33
C LYS A 310 7.12 18.94 10.83
N PRO A 311 8.19 18.23 11.19
CA PRO A 311 8.37 16.85 10.79
C PRO A 311 7.24 15.95 11.35
N GLY A 312 6.93 14.87 10.63
CA GLY A 312 6.10 13.80 11.18
C GLY A 312 6.78 13.12 12.36
N GLY A 313 5.98 12.54 13.26
CA GLY A 313 6.51 11.85 14.43
C GLY A 313 7.34 10.62 14.08
N LYS A 314 8.54 10.50 14.67
CA LYS A 314 9.44 9.35 14.46
C LYS A 314 8.85 8.02 14.93
N GLN A 315 7.86 8.06 15.82
CA GLN A 315 7.18 6.86 16.32
C GLN A 315 6.60 5.99 15.19
N GLU A 316 6.24 6.56 14.04
CA GLU A 316 5.73 5.78 12.91
C GLU A 316 6.75 4.75 12.41
N MET A 317 8.02 5.14 12.30
CA MET A 317 9.12 4.25 11.92
C MET A 317 9.49 3.24 13.02
N LEU A 318 9.12 3.55 14.27
CA LEU A 318 9.44 2.74 15.46
C LEU A 318 8.30 1.80 15.85
N SER A 319 7.22 1.72 15.05
CA SER A 319 6.06 0.88 15.33
C SER A 319 6.44 -0.60 15.57
N ILE A 320 7.30 -1.17 14.72
CA ILE A 320 7.75 -2.57 14.84
C ILE A 320 8.53 -2.80 16.14
N PRO A 321 9.64 -2.08 16.43
CA PRO A 321 10.39 -2.31 17.65
C PRO A 321 9.58 -2.04 18.92
N PHE A 322 8.70 -1.04 18.92
CA PHE A 322 7.84 -0.76 20.08
C PHE A 322 6.82 -1.87 20.31
N GLN A 323 6.19 -2.39 19.26
CA GLN A 323 5.25 -3.51 19.35
C GLN A 323 5.92 -4.80 19.86
N GLN A 324 7.15 -5.06 19.43
CA GLN A 324 7.92 -6.21 19.93
C GLN A 324 8.27 -6.07 21.41
N THR A 325 8.72 -4.88 21.85
CA THR A 325 8.98 -4.62 23.27
C THR A 325 7.72 -4.72 24.11
N ALA A 326 6.60 -4.16 23.65
CA ALA A 326 5.31 -4.26 24.35
C ALA A 326 4.83 -5.72 24.48
N ARG A 327 4.98 -6.54 23.43
CA ARG A 327 4.70 -7.98 23.52
C ARG A 327 5.60 -8.68 24.52
N TYR A 328 6.90 -8.37 24.51
CA TYR A 328 7.86 -8.94 25.45
C TYR A 328 7.44 -8.60 26.88
N VAL A 329 7.18 -7.33 27.19
CA VAL A 329 6.78 -6.90 28.54
C VAL A 329 5.46 -7.54 28.97
N LYS A 330 4.50 -7.74 28.04
CA LYS A 330 3.23 -8.40 28.33
C LYS A 330 3.38 -9.87 28.75
N TYR A 331 4.19 -10.65 28.03
CA TYR A 331 4.27 -12.10 28.22
C TYR A 331 5.50 -12.59 29.00
N TYR A 332 6.56 -11.78 29.03
CA TYR A 332 7.86 -12.08 29.65
C TYR A 332 8.32 -10.94 30.57
N GLY A 333 7.37 -10.21 31.17
CA GLY A 333 7.66 -9.08 32.06
C GLY A 333 8.56 -9.45 33.25
N ASN A 334 8.47 -10.69 33.74
CA ASN A 334 9.33 -11.20 34.82
C ASN A 334 10.80 -11.37 34.39
N ASP A 335 11.06 -11.48 33.09
CA ASP A 335 12.41 -11.64 32.52
C ASP A 335 13.04 -10.29 32.15
N VAL A 336 12.33 -9.18 32.39
CA VAL A 336 12.83 -7.82 32.23
C VAL A 336 13.62 -7.45 33.49
N SER A 337 14.93 -7.20 33.31
CA SER A 337 15.78 -6.72 34.40
C SER A 337 15.50 -5.26 34.76
N THR A 338 15.88 -4.85 35.96
CA THR A 338 15.75 -3.46 36.43
C THR A 338 16.44 -2.46 35.50
N GLU A 339 17.57 -2.83 34.89
CA GLU A 339 18.28 -1.95 33.95
C GLU A 339 17.57 -1.84 32.59
N GLU A 340 17.02 -2.94 32.08
CA GLU A 340 16.20 -2.91 30.86
C GLU A 340 14.95 -2.04 31.07
N GLU A 341 14.24 -2.23 32.18
CA GLU A 341 13.09 -1.41 32.54
C GLU A 341 13.45 0.08 32.58
N LYS A 342 14.54 0.45 33.27
CA LYS A 342 14.99 1.86 33.37
C LYS A 342 15.23 2.47 31.99
N VAL A 343 15.82 1.73 31.06
CA VAL A 343 16.07 2.22 29.70
C VAL A 343 14.77 2.32 28.89
N ILE A 344 13.90 1.31 28.94
CA ILE A 344 12.58 1.36 28.27
C ILE A 344 11.78 2.56 28.79
N ARG A 345 11.74 2.78 30.10
CA ARG A 345 10.99 3.87 30.75
C ARG A 345 11.45 5.26 30.29
N LYS A 346 12.68 5.44 29.81
CA LYS A 346 13.15 6.71 29.24
C LYS A 346 12.51 7.00 27.87
N VAL A 347 12.14 5.97 27.12
CA VAL A 347 11.64 6.04 25.74
C VAL A 347 10.12 5.86 25.67
N LEU A 348 9.58 4.89 26.40
CA LEU A 348 8.17 4.48 26.41
C LEU A 348 7.56 4.58 27.81
N ASP A 349 6.23 4.54 27.88
CA ASP A 349 5.52 4.41 29.16
C ASP A 349 5.50 2.97 29.66
N TYR A 350 6.59 2.55 30.31
CA TYR A 350 6.81 1.17 30.74
C TYR A 350 5.65 0.55 31.55
N ASP A 351 4.98 1.33 32.39
CA ASP A 351 3.93 0.80 33.29
C ASP A 351 2.66 0.40 32.54
N THR A 352 2.45 0.98 31.35
CA THR A 352 1.25 0.74 30.54
C THR A 352 1.53 -0.02 29.24
N ILE A 353 2.77 -0.05 28.72
CA ILE A 353 3.07 -0.63 27.39
C ILE A 353 2.63 -2.09 27.24
N GLY A 354 2.76 -2.92 28.28
CA GLY A 354 2.32 -4.33 28.23
C GLY A 354 0.79 -4.46 28.18
N LYS A 355 0.07 -3.57 28.87
CA LYS A 355 -1.41 -3.52 28.87
C LYS A 355 -1.94 -2.96 27.55
N ASN A 356 -1.26 -1.97 27.01
CA ASN A 356 -1.60 -1.33 25.75
C ASN A 356 -1.24 -2.19 24.52
N TYR A 357 -0.57 -3.33 24.70
CA TYR A 357 -0.25 -4.21 23.59
C TYR A 357 -1.54 -4.80 22.97
N ASP A 358 -1.91 -4.23 21.84
CA ASP A 358 -2.84 -4.76 20.86
C ASP A 358 -2.01 -5.43 19.73
N PRO A 359 -2.24 -6.73 19.46
CA PRO A 359 -1.53 -7.44 18.40
C PRO A 359 -1.81 -6.92 16.99
N ASP A 360 -3.00 -6.36 16.76
CA ASP A 360 -3.50 -5.95 15.45
C ASP A 360 -3.36 -4.43 15.21
N LEU A 361 -3.09 -3.65 16.26
CA LEU A 361 -2.99 -2.19 16.19
C LEU A 361 -1.74 -1.63 16.90
N SER A 362 -0.91 -0.89 16.17
CA SER A 362 0.33 -0.32 16.73
C SER A 362 0.13 0.94 17.56
N ASP A 363 -0.97 1.68 17.33
CA ASP A 363 -1.23 3.01 17.90
C ASP A 363 -1.18 3.05 19.44
N PRO A 364 -1.84 2.14 20.19
CA PRO A 364 -1.84 2.19 21.65
C PRO A 364 -0.44 2.10 22.27
N VAL A 365 0.48 1.39 21.62
CA VAL A 365 1.87 1.27 22.07
C VAL A 365 2.70 2.45 21.57
N LYS A 366 2.65 2.76 20.28
CA LYS A 366 3.53 3.80 19.70
C LYS A 366 3.24 5.20 20.27
N ASN A 367 1.99 5.46 20.66
CA ASN A 367 1.58 6.72 21.27
C ASN A 367 2.11 6.91 22.70
N THR A 368 2.69 5.87 23.33
CA THR A 368 3.41 5.99 24.60
C THR A 368 4.84 6.54 24.44
N TYR A 369 5.29 6.77 23.20
CA TYR A 369 6.62 7.31 22.93
C TYR A 369 6.78 8.72 23.49
N LYS A 370 7.77 8.90 24.36
CA LYS A 370 8.05 10.18 25.06
C LYS A 370 8.79 11.21 24.19
N GLN A 371 9.01 10.91 22.91
CA GLN A 371 9.72 11.79 21.96
C GLN A 371 11.15 12.16 22.40
N LYS A 372 11.83 11.24 23.10
CA LYS A 372 13.20 11.42 23.58
C LYS A 372 14.21 10.65 22.73
N ASP A 373 14.51 11.20 21.56
CA ASP A 373 15.35 10.57 20.54
C ASP A 373 16.77 10.25 21.04
N GLU A 374 17.29 11.03 21.98
CA GLU A 374 18.62 10.85 22.60
C GLU A 374 18.80 9.49 23.28
N TYR A 375 17.71 8.87 23.74
CA TYR A 375 17.73 7.57 24.41
C TYR A 375 17.49 6.38 23.46
N LEU A 376 17.23 6.62 22.17
CA LEU A 376 16.93 5.55 21.21
C LEU A 376 18.11 4.58 21.02
N LYS A 377 19.35 5.08 21.09
CA LYS A 377 20.54 4.23 20.96
C LYS A 377 20.61 3.18 22.09
N ASP A 378 20.44 3.63 23.33
CA ASP A 378 20.45 2.76 24.50
C ASP A 378 19.25 1.79 24.47
N TYR A 379 18.09 2.28 24.06
CA TYR A 379 16.90 1.46 23.82
C TYR A 379 17.15 0.35 22.79
N PHE A 380 17.80 0.65 21.65
CA PHE A 380 18.07 -0.39 20.67
C PHE A 380 19.07 -1.43 21.20
N ASN A 381 20.06 -1.03 21.99
CA ASN A 381 20.99 -1.98 22.61
C ASN A 381 20.24 -2.99 23.49
N ILE A 382 19.38 -2.53 24.40
CA ILE A 382 18.59 -3.45 25.24
C ILE A 382 17.55 -4.23 24.43
N TRP A 383 16.96 -3.63 23.39
CA TRP A 383 16.01 -4.30 22.51
C TRP A 383 16.66 -5.50 21.81
N PHE A 384 17.94 -5.39 21.42
CA PHE A 384 18.70 -6.51 20.85
C PHE A 384 19.02 -7.59 21.90
N GLU A 385 19.34 -7.21 23.14
CA GLU A 385 19.57 -8.18 24.22
C GLU A 385 18.29 -8.94 24.59
N MET A 386 17.17 -8.24 24.70
CA MET A 386 15.84 -8.84 24.90
C MET A 386 15.43 -9.74 23.73
N LEU A 387 15.73 -9.35 22.48
CA LEU A 387 15.54 -10.20 21.30
C LEU A 387 16.32 -11.51 21.40
N LYS A 388 17.55 -11.48 21.90
CA LYS A 388 18.36 -12.70 22.09
C LYS A 388 17.78 -13.60 23.18
N LYS A 389 17.24 -13.02 24.26
CA LYS A 389 16.61 -13.76 25.36
C LYS A 389 15.31 -14.46 24.91
N HIS A 390 14.40 -13.73 24.27
CA HIS A 390 13.11 -14.26 23.80
C HIS A 390 12.84 -13.91 22.33
N PRO A 391 13.54 -14.54 21.37
CA PRO A 391 13.41 -14.22 19.95
C PRO A 391 12.00 -14.47 19.41
N THR A 392 11.30 -15.44 19.99
CA THR A 392 9.94 -15.81 19.60
C THR A 392 8.92 -14.70 19.87
N ALA A 393 9.09 -13.90 20.93
CA ALA A 393 8.23 -12.74 21.19
C ALA A 393 8.31 -11.73 20.04
N TYR A 394 9.52 -11.46 19.55
CA TYR A 394 9.74 -10.47 18.49
C TYR A 394 9.19 -10.94 17.14
N ILE A 395 9.43 -12.20 16.79
CA ILE A 395 8.91 -12.78 15.55
C ILE A 395 7.39 -12.78 15.58
N GLN A 396 6.78 -13.23 16.68
CA GLN A 396 5.32 -13.27 16.80
C GLN A 396 4.69 -11.88 16.78
N ALA A 397 5.29 -10.87 17.42
CA ALA A 397 4.79 -9.49 17.33
C ALA A 397 4.81 -8.98 15.88
N THR A 398 5.87 -9.30 15.12
CA THR A 398 6.01 -8.89 13.72
C THR A 398 4.99 -9.60 12.82
N LEU A 399 4.77 -10.89 13.04
CA LEU A 399 3.76 -11.66 12.31
C LEU A 399 2.34 -11.20 12.65
N ASN A 400 2.03 -10.89 13.91
CA ASN A 400 0.76 -10.29 14.33
C ASN A 400 0.49 -8.97 13.59
N GLY A 401 1.49 -8.09 13.49
CA GLY A 401 1.31 -6.83 12.77
C GLY A 401 1.16 -6.96 11.24
N THR A 402 1.30 -8.16 10.66
CA THR A 402 1.33 -8.33 9.20
C THR A 402 0.47 -9.46 8.63
N TYR A 403 0.00 -10.43 9.43
CA TYR A 403 -0.68 -11.62 8.91
C TYR A 403 -1.93 -11.31 8.09
N GLY A 404 -2.64 -10.22 8.41
CA GLY A 404 -3.79 -9.75 7.64
C GLY A 404 -3.50 -9.39 6.19
N TYR A 405 -2.24 -9.10 5.83
CA TYR A 405 -1.86 -8.78 4.45
C TYR A 405 -1.67 -10.01 3.56
N TRP A 406 -1.39 -11.18 4.13
CA TRP A 406 -1.02 -12.39 3.38
C TRP A 406 -1.87 -13.61 3.75
N GLY A 407 -2.89 -13.43 4.58
CA GLY A 407 -3.70 -14.47 5.18
C GLY A 407 -5.19 -14.19 5.13
N TYR A 408 -5.97 -15.20 5.52
CA TYR A 408 -7.41 -15.05 5.71
C TYR A 408 -7.70 -14.59 7.14
N MET A 409 -8.55 -13.58 7.29
CA MET A 409 -9.08 -13.13 8.58
C MET A 409 -10.56 -13.50 8.67
N THR A 410 -10.97 -14.14 9.77
CA THR A 410 -12.38 -14.50 10.00
C THR A 410 -13.21 -13.28 10.40
N GLU A 411 -12.61 -12.34 11.13
CA GLU A 411 -13.23 -11.09 11.55
C GLU A 411 -12.33 -9.90 11.22
N ILE A 412 -12.93 -8.87 10.63
CA ILE A 412 -12.29 -7.55 10.59
C ILE A 412 -12.61 -6.89 11.93
N ARG A 413 -11.67 -6.93 12.89
CA ARG A 413 -11.86 -6.35 14.25
C ARG A 413 -12.14 -4.83 14.25
N TYR A 414 -11.85 -4.15 13.14
CA TYR A 414 -12.17 -2.74 12.91
C TYR A 414 -12.97 -2.54 11.60
N PRO A 415 -14.20 -3.09 11.51
CA PRO A 415 -14.94 -3.16 10.24
C PRO A 415 -15.43 -1.77 9.79
N TYR A 416 -15.69 -0.90 10.76
CA TYR A 416 -15.87 0.52 10.57
C TYR A 416 -14.51 1.17 10.81
N GLY A 417 -13.67 1.21 9.77
CA GLY A 417 -12.63 2.25 9.72
C GLY A 417 -13.28 3.59 10.06
N TYR A 418 -12.55 4.50 10.70
CA TYR A 418 -13.01 5.80 11.22
C TYR A 418 -13.69 6.69 10.16
N TYR A 419 -14.85 6.29 9.64
CA TYR A 419 -15.57 6.87 8.54
C TYR A 419 -16.74 7.65 9.09
N VAL A 420 -16.76 8.94 8.81
CA VAL A 420 -17.80 9.84 9.27
C VAL A 420 -18.48 10.47 8.04
N GLN A 421 -19.80 10.54 8.10
CA GLN A 421 -20.62 11.27 7.13
C GLN A 421 -20.49 12.77 7.41
N PRO A 422 -20.18 13.62 6.40
CA PRO A 422 -19.98 15.05 6.59
C PRO A 422 -21.15 15.79 7.26
N GLU A 423 -22.39 15.29 7.12
CA GLU A 423 -23.59 15.86 7.75
C GLU A 423 -23.57 15.84 9.28
N SER A 424 -22.70 15.06 9.89
CA SER A 424 -22.57 14.94 11.35
C SER A 424 -21.53 15.88 11.97
N MET A 425 -20.98 16.83 11.20
CA MET A 425 -19.82 17.60 11.61
C MET A 425 -19.93 19.09 11.31
N ASP A 426 -20.21 19.88 12.35
CA ASP A 426 -19.85 21.30 12.41
C ASP A 426 -18.32 21.41 12.58
N ILE A 427 -17.56 21.15 11.50
CA ILE A 427 -16.13 21.46 11.48
C ILE A 427 -16.00 22.97 11.30
N TYR A 428 -15.80 23.65 12.42
CA TYR A 428 -15.56 25.09 12.63
C TYR A 428 -15.20 25.95 11.40
#